data_AF-A0A3R7M8U2-F1
#
_entry.id   AF-A0A3R7M8U2-F1
#
_cell.length_a   1.000
_cell.length_b   1.000
_cell.length_c   1.000
_cell.angle_alpha   90.00
_cell.angle_beta   90.00
_cell.angle_gamma   90.00
#
_symmetry.space_group_name_H-M   'P 1'
#
loop_
_entity.id
_entity.type
_entity.pdbx_description
1 polymer ?
#
loop_
_entity_poly.entity_id
_entity_poly.type
_entity_poly.pdbx_seq_one_letter_code
_entity_poly.pdbx_strand_id
1 'polypeptide(L)'
;MLQFSRAPSQCARLLVVMAVVAAVCCGGGCRAASLAYPCTSDAVVRGNGRLKSAAVVVKSVPAPGEAQSGEYVVLTGRWAPIRIAVSTEDLKDTNRKYCRFSSGSKPNLLGDNSADCRNDALSSQQRNALVGGVVPAAVKLHAERLLVRPLEGPLKVPAFAADSVCGQFTVPTAHRTKGVDSADMVLYFAAAPGGVWALPCATLEDGRPIVGAVNLAPANLFHGRLATRIAAHEIAHALGFSYQQMAAHRMVRNVT
;
A
#
# COMPACT_ATOMS: atom_id res chain seq x y z
N MET A 1 -75.99 12.05 3.82
CA MET A 1 -75.11 10.92 3.42
C MET A 1 -73.84 11.52 2.81
N LEU A 2 -72.68 10.97 3.14
CA LEU A 2 -71.33 11.22 2.57
C LEU A 2 -70.65 12.53 3.04
N GLN A 3 -69.34 12.61 3.33
CA GLN A 3 -68.26 11.65 3.58
C GLN A 3 -67.15 12.47 4.27
N PHE A 4 -66.66 12.07 5.45
CA PHE A 4 -65.46 12.70 6.04
C PHE A 4 -64.21 12.07 5.43
N SER A 5 -63.48 12.85 4.64
CA SER A 5 -62.13 12.49 4.19
C SER A 5 -61.18 12.47 5.39
N ARG A 6 -60.85 11.28 5.89
CA ARG A 6 -59.80 11.10 6.89
C ARG A 6 -58.45 11.48 6.27
N ALA A 7 -57.91 12.63 6.66
CA ALA A 7 -56.50 12.93 6.47
C ALA A 7 -55.68 11.85 7.22
N PRO A 8 -54.69 11.21 6.57
CA PRO A 8 -53.84 10.25 7.27
C PRO A 8 -53.06 10.99 8.35
N SER A 9 -53.24 10.55 9.60
CA SER A 9 -52.52 11.04 10.78
C SER A 9 -51.02 11.09 10.49
N GLN A 10 -50.37 12.20 10.83
CA GLN A 10 -48.91 12.37 10.71
C GLN A 10 -48.14 11.24 11.43
N CYS A 11 -48.72 10.64 12.48
CA CYS A 11 -48.16 9.44 13.13
C CYS A 11 -48.12 8.22 12.22
N ALA A 12 -49.12 8.02 11.35
CA ALA A 12 -49.14 6.89 10.42
C ALA A 12 -48.03 7.01 9.38
N ARG A 13 -47.72 8.23 8.93
CA ARG A 13 -46.59 8.48 8.01
C ARG A 13 -45.25 8.22 8.68
N LEU A 14 -45.08 8.64 9.94
CA LEU A 14 -43.85 8.42 10.69
C LEU A 14 -43.62 6.93 10.97
N LEU A 15 -44.67 6.19 11.33
CA LEU A 15 -44.63 4.74 11.56
C LEU A 15 -44.30 3.97 10.28
N VAL A 16 -44.85 4.39 9.13
CA VAL A 16 -44.51 3.79 7.83
C VAL A 16 -43.05 4.05 7.46
N VAL A 17 -42.52 5.26 7.67
CA VAL A 17 -41.11 5.57 7.42
C VAL A 17 -40.20 4.74 8.33
N MET A 18 -40.51 4.64 9.63
CA MET A 18 -39.73 3.83 10.57
C MET A 18 -39.81 2.34 10.24
N ALA A 19 -40.97 1.84 9.81
CA ALA A 19 -41.13 0.45 9.37
C ALA A 19 -40.36 0.17 8.08
N VAL A 20 -40.30 1.12 7.14
CA VAL A 20 -39.49 1.00 5.92
C VAL A 20 -38.00 1.02 6.25
N VAL A 21 -37.55 1.93 7.12
CA VAL A 21 -36.15 1.97 7.58
C VAL A 21 -35.79 0.67 8.32
N ALA A 22 -36.64 0.18 9.21
CA ALA A 22 -36.44 -1.10 9.89
C ALA A 22 -36.45 -2.28 8.91
N ALA A 23 -37.33 -2.30 7.91
CA ALA A 23 -37.34 -3.35 6.89
C ALA A 23 -36.07 -3.31 6.00
N VAL A 24 -35.57 -2.12 5.67
CA VAL A 24 -34.32 -1.94 4.92
C VAL A 24 -33.09 -2.28 5.77
N CYS A 25 -33.08 -1.94 7.07
CA CYS A 25 -31.97 -2.20 7.98
C CYS A 25 -31.96 -3.62 8.56
N CYS A 26 -33.13 -4.26 8.72
CA CYS A 26 -33.27 -5.57 9.37
C CYS A 26 -33.63 -6.70 8.41
N GLY A 27 -34.29 -6.41 7.27
CA GLY A 27 -34.63 -7.41 6.25
C GLY A 27 -33.58 -7.53 5.14
N GLY A 28 -32.94 -6.41 4.79
CA GLY A 28 -31.73 -6.40 3.99
C GLY A 28 -30.53 -6.56 4.89
N GLY A 29 -30.24 -7.79 5.37
CA GLY A 29 -28.98 -8.04 6.05
C GLY A 29 -27.87 -7.39 5.24
N CYS A 30 -27.09 -6.50 5.86
CA CYS A 30 -25.91 -5.91 5.22
C CYS A 30 -24.93 -7.04 4.93
N ARG A 31 -25.18 -7.80 3.86
CA ARG A 31 -24.20 -8.63 3.22
C ARG A 31 -23.30 -7.64 2.50
N ALA A 32 -22.42 -7.03 3.28
CA ALA A 32 -21.17 -6.53 2.74
C ALA A 32 -20.52 -7.79 2.14
N ALA A 33 -20.80 -8.05 0.86
CA ALA A 33 -20.01 -8.96 0.09
C ALA A 33 -18.59 -8.42 0.23
N SER A 34 -17.77 -9.09 1.01
CA SER A 34 -16.35 -8.81 1.07
C SER A 34 -15.87 -9.01 -0.37
N LEU A 35 -15.63 -7.91 -1.07
CA LEU A 35 -14.94 -7.93 -2.35
C LEU A 35 -13.57 -8.51 -2.05
N ALA A 36 -13.43 -9.82 -2.25
CA ALA A 36 -12.18 -10.50 -2.13
C ALA A 36 -11.34 -10.07 -3.33
N TYR A 37 -10.24 -9.37 -3.06
CA TYR A 37 -9.18 -9.21 -4.03
C TYR A 37 -8.02 -10.12 -3.60
N PRO A 38 -7.32 -10.77 -4.54
CA PRO A 38 -6.16 -11.57 -4.20
C PRO A 38 -5.01 -10.65 -3.79
N CYS A 39 -4.70 -10.62 -2.49
CA CYS A 39 -3.44 -10.09 -1.96
C CYS A 39 -2.39 -11.19 -1.97
N THR A 40 -1.24 -10.95 -2.60
CA THR A 40 -0.14 -11.93 -2.71
C THR A 40 1.13 -11.50 -1.97
N SER A 41 1.07 -10.47 -1.13
CA SER A 41 2.21 -9.92 -0.37
C SER A 41 3.02 -10.98 0.37
N ASP A 42 2.36 -11.83 1.17
CA ASP A 42 3.05 -12.89 1.92
C ASP A 42 3.74 -13.92 0.99
N ALA A 43 3.15 -14.20 -0.17
CA ALA A 43 3.73 -15.10 -1.17
C ALA A 43 4.96 -14.47 -1.85
N VAL A 44 4.89 -13.17 -2.16
CA VAL A 44 6.03 -12.43 -2.73
C VAL A 44 7.17 -12.35 -1.72
N VAL A 45 6.89 -12.06 -0.45
CA VAL A 45 7.90 -12.04 0.63
C VAL A 45 8.58 -13.40 0.81
N ARG A 46 7.84 -14.51 0.67
CA ARG A 46 8.41 -15.88 0.70
C ARG A 46 9.28 -16.23 -0.51
N GLY A 47 9.30 -15.40 -1.55
CA GLY A 47 10.10 -15.65 -2.75
C GLY A 47 9.41 -16.57 -3.76
N ASN A 48 8.07 -16.55 -3.86
CA ASN A 48 7.35 -17.33 -4.87
C ASN A 48 7.56 -16.83 -6.33
N GLY A 49 8.35 -15.77 -6.52
CA GLY A 49 8.70 -15.21 -7.84
C GLY A 49 10.09 -15.65 -8.32
N ARG A 50 10.51 -15.15 -9.49
CA ARG A 50 11.85 -15.41 -10.03
C ARG A 50 12.93 -14.47 -9.46
N LEU A 51 12.51 -13.45 -8.70
CA LEU A 51 13.36 -12.43 -8.12
C LEU A 51 13.45 -12.58 -6.60
N LYS A 52 14.55 -12.10 -6.03
CA LYS A 52 14.76 -12.06 -4.57
C LYS A 52 13.90 -10.97 -3.93
N SER A 53 13.30 -11.27 -2.77
CA SER A 53 12.42 -10.34 -2.02
C SER A 53 12.99 -9.88 -0.68
N ALA A 54 14.26 -10.17 -0.39
CA ALA A 54 14.88 -9.81 0.88
C ALA A 54 15.13 -8.29 0.96
N ALA A 55 14.78 -7.69 2.09
CA ALA A 55 15.05 -6.28 2.37
C ALA A 55 16.55 -6.06 2.67
N VAL A 56 17.08 -4.91 2.25
CA VAL A 56 18.42 -4.46 2.61
C VAL A 56 18.42 -3.92 4.04
N VAL A 57 19.35 -4.37 4.88
CA VAL A 57 19.50 -3.86 6.25
C VAL A 57 20.44 -2.64 6.24
N VAL A 58 19.97 -1.52 6.77
CA VAL A 58 20.70 -0.26 6.94
C VAL A 58 21.05 -0.07 8.41
N LYS A 59 22.30 0.30 8.69
CA LYS A 59 22.76 0.50 10.06
C LYS A 59 22.22 1.81 10.63
N SER A 60 21.71 1.80 11.85
CA SER A 60 21.61 3.04 12.61
C SER A 60 23.00 3.46 13.08
N VAL A 61 23.28 4.76 13.25
CA VAL A 61 24.57 5.19 13.83
C VAL A 61 24.76 4.51 15.19
N PRO A 62 25.87 3.78 15.40
CA PRO A 62 26.15 3.14 16.69
C PRO A 62 26.42 4.19 17.79
N ALA A 63 26.26 3.78 19.05
CA ALA A 63 26.65 4.61 20.19
C ALA A 63 28.14 5.04 20.09
N PRO A 64 28.56 6.14 20.74
CA PRO A 64 29.92 6.67 20.56
C PRO A 64 31.00 5.61 20.83
N GLY A 65 31.83 5.30 19.82
CA GLY A 65 33.00 4.41 19.98
C GLY A 65 33.18 3.29 18.94
N GLU A 66 32.25 3.08 18.00
CA GLU A 66 32.35 2.01 16.98
C GLU A 66 32.82 2.52 15.61
N ALA A 67 33.56 1.69 14.87
CA ALA A 67 34.24 2.07 13.63
C ALA A 67 33.28 2.47 12.49
N GLN A 68 33.64 3.54 11.76
CA GLN A 68 32.82 4.18 10.73
C GLN A 68 33.03 3.52 9.36
N SER A 69 32.17 2.57 8.97
CA SER A 69 31.99 2.17 7.57
C SER A 69 30.54 1.74 7.27
N GLY A 70 29.86 2.50 6.41
CA GLY A 70 28.47 2.25 5.96
C GLY A 70 27.63 3.53 5.77
N GLU A 71 26.46 3.41 5.12
CA GLU A 71 25.41 4.44 5.22
C GLU A 71 24.68 4.27 6.55
N TYR A 72 24.69 5.32 7.37
CA TYR A 72 24.04 5.30 8.67
C TYR A 72 22.85 6.26 8.73
N VAL A 73 21.85 5.90 9.53
CA VAL A 73 20.70 6.76 9.83
C VAL A 73 20.70 7.10 11.33
N VAL A 74 20.42 8.36 11.65
CA VAL A 74 20.27 8.82 13.03
C VAL A 74 18.78 8.92 13.38
N LEU A 75 18.40 8.51 14.59
CA LEU A 75 17.03 8.55 15.08
C LEU A 75 16.89 9.61 16.16
N THR A 76 15.82 10.39 16.08
CA THR A 76 15.47 11.31 17.16
C THR A 76 15.01 10.56 18.43
N GLY A 77 14.98 11.27 19.56
CA GLY A 77 14.60 10.71 20.86
C GLY A 77 13.09 10.69 21.17
N ARG A 78 12.24 11.36 20.38
CA ARG A 78 10.79 11.49 20.67
C ARG A 78 9.92 10.82 19.61
N TRP A 79 8.76 10.34 20.02
CA TRP A 79 7.76 9.80 19.11
C TRP A 79 6.99 10.93 18.41
N ALA A 80 6.76 10.79 17.10
CA ALA A 80 5.99 11.72 16.29
C ALA A 80 5.27 10.99 15.14
N PRO A 81 4.25 11.59 14.51
CA PRO A 81 3.59 11.01 13.34
C PRO A 81 4.59 10.65 12.24
N ILE A 82 4.43 9.47 11.64
CA ILE A 82 5.31 9.01 10.56
C ILE A 82 5.20 9.90 9.32
N ARG A 83 6.36 10.28 8.76
CA ARG A 83 6.44 11.03 7.51
C ARG A 83 6.69 10.05 6.36
N ILE A 84 5.68 9.82 5.53
CA ILE A 84 5.76 8.87 4.41
C ILE A 84 5.87 9.67 3.11
N ALA A 85 6.99 9.53 2.42
CA ALA A 85 7.17 10.05 1.07
C ALA A 85 6.82 8.98 0.04
N VAL A 86 6.30 9.38 -1.13
CA VAL A 86 5.90 8.46 -2.19
C VAL A 86 6.51 8.85 -3.52
N SER A 87 7.09 7.87 -4.20
CA SER A 87 7.50 7.95 -5.60
C SER A 87 6.49 7.20 -6.47
N THR A 88 6.10 7.83 -7.57
CA THR A 88 5.20 7.25 -8.60
C THR A 88 5.87 7.25 -9.98
N GLU A 89 7.21 7.25 -10.04
CA GLU A 89 7.94 7.30 -11.32
C GLU A 89 7.57 6.16 -12.26
N ASP A 90 7.34 4.94 -11.75
CA ASP A 90 6.90 3.81 -12.57
C ASP A 90 5.50 3.99 -13.18
N LEU A 91 4.69 4.93 -12.68
CA LEU A 91 3.40 5.30 -13.27
C LEU A 91 3.53 6.37 -14.37
N LYS A 92 4.71 6.99 -14.53
CA LYS A 92 4.99 7.97 -15.58
C LYS A 92 5.55 7.35 -16.85
N ASP A 93 6.25 6.21 -16.74
CA ASP A 93 6.75 5.46 -17.89
C ASP A 93 5.61 4.69 -18.58
N THR A 94 4.94 5.37 -19.51
CA THR A 94 3.77 4.85 -20.23
C THR A 94 4.08 3.67 -21.16
N ASN A 95 5.35 3.35 -21.40
CA ASN A 95 5.76 2.42 -22.44
C ASN A 95 6.33 1.11 -21.89
N ARG A 96 6.87 1.08 -20.67
CA ARG A 96 7.54 -0.12 -20.14
C ARG A 96 6.96 -0.68 -18.85
N LYS A 97 6.40 0.16 -17.98
CA LYS A 97 6.17 -0.21 -16.58
C LYS A 97 4.76 -0.69 -16.27
N TYR A 98 3.78 -0.40 -17.11
CA TYR A 98 2.40 -0.86 -16.93
C TYR A 98 1.72 -1.11 -18.29
N CYS A 99 0.62 -1.87 -18.28
CA CYS A 99 -0.13 -2.12 -19.51
C CYS A 99 -1.01 -0.93 -19.85
N ARG A 100 -0.83 -0.36 -21.05
CA ARG A 100 -1.68 0.74 -21.54
C ARG A 100 -2.99 0.24 -22.15
N PHE A 101 -2.98 -0.96 -22.71
CA PHE A 101 -4.09 -1.58 -23.42
C PHE A 101 -4.35 -2.98 -22.87
N SER A 102 -5.58 -3.48 -23.01
CA SER A 102 -6.01 -4.81 -22.58
C SER A 102 -5.59 -5.91 -23.56
N SER A 103 -4.41 -5.78 -24.15
CA SER A 103 -3.87 -6.65 -25.19
C SER A 103 -2.34 -6.69 -25.12
N GLY A 104 -1.76 -7.83 -25.48
CA GLY A 104 -0.32 -8.04 -25.47
C GLY A 104 0.21 -8.43 -24.09
N SER A 105 1.51 -8.28 -23.90
CA SER A 105 2.19 -8.62 -22.65
C SER A 105 3.24 -7.58 -22.27
N LYS A 106 3.59 -7.56 -20.98
CA LYS A 106 4.65 -6.72 -20.41
C LYS A 106 5.45 -7.50 -19.37
N PRO A 107 6.71 -7.12 -19.13
CA PRO A 107 7.40 -7.56 -17.93
C PRO A 107 6.64 -7.10 -16.67
N ASN A 108 6.51 -7.97 -15.68
CA ASN A 108 6.08 -7.60 -14.35
C ASN A 108 7.29 -7.33 -13.43
N LEU A 109 7.02 -6.89 -12.21
CA LEU A 109 8.07 -6.59 -11.22
C LEU A 109 8.45 -7.82 -10.37
N LEU A 110 7.99 -9.01 -10.73
CA LEU A 110 8.26 -10.30 -10.07
C LEU A 110 9.14 -11.24 -10.93
N GLY A 111 9.60 -10.76 -12.10
CA GLY A 111 10.52 -11.47 -13.00
C GLY A 111 9.85 -12.28 -14.12
N ASP A 112 8.55 -12.14 -14.32
CA ASP A 112 7.90 -12.60 -15.55
C ASP A 112 8.09 -11.54 -16.64
N ASN A 113 8.71 -11.91 -17.76
CA ASN A 113 9.00 -11.01 -18.88
C ASN A 113 7.81 -10.85 -19.83
N SER A 114 6.74 -11.64 -19.68
CA SER A 114 5.61 -11.66 -20.60
C SER A 114 4.27 -11.89 -19.87
N ALA A 115 4.02 -11.12 -18.82
CA ALA A 115 2.75 -11.14 -18.11
C ALA A 115 1.61 -10.57 -19.00
N ASP A 116 0.44 -11.22 -18.97
CA ASP A 116 -0.72 -10.86 -19.79
C ASP A 116 -1.34 -9.51 -19.35
N CYS A 117 -1.54 -8.62 -20.32
CA CYS A 117 -2.14 -7.31 -20.09
C CYS A 117 -3.67 -7.30 -20.09
N ARG A 118 -4.35 -8.41 -20.42
CA ARG A 118 -5.81 -8.43 -20.65
C ARG A 118 -6.63 -7.77 -19.54
N ASN A 119 -6.25 -8.00 -18.28
CA ASN A 119 -6.96 -7.46 -17.11
C ASN A 119 -6.20 -6.32 -16.39
N ASP A 120 -5.00 -5.97 -16.85
CA ASP A 120 -4.09 -5.04 -16.18
C ASP A 120 -3.92 -3.72 -16.94
N ALA A 121 -4.84 -3.41 -17.87
CA ALA A 121 -4.83 -2.14 -18.58
C ALA A 121 -5.11 -0.96 -17.63
N LEU A 122 -4.19 0.01 -17.57
CA LEU A 122 -4.31 1.23 -16.79
C LEU A 122 -4.59 2.43 -17.72
N SER A 123 -5.85 2.87 -17.72
CA SER A 123 -6.23 4.10 -18.43
C SER A 123 -5.61 5.34 -17.78
N SER A 124 -5.51 6.44 -18.54
CA SER A 124 -5.02 7.72 -18.00
C SER A 124 -5.91 8.24 -16.86
N GLN A 125 -7.22 7.99 -16.91
CA GLN A 125 -8.15 8.37 -15.84
C GLN A 125 -7.87 7.58 -14.55
N GLN A 126 -7.72 6.25 -14.65
CA GLN A 126 -7.38 5.41 -13.51
C GLN A 126 -6.02 5.78 -12.92
N ARG A 127 -5.01 6.06 -13.75
CA ARG A 127 -3.70 6.53 -13.30
C ARG A 127 -3.81 7.87 -12.55
N ASN A 128 -4.54 8.83 -13.09
CA ASN A 128 -4.72 10.13 -12.44
C ASN A 128 -5.46 9.99 -11.10
N ALA A 129 -6.48 9.13 -11.03
CA ALA A 129 -7.18 8.82 -9.79
C ALA A 129 -6.27 8.10 -8.77
N LEU A 130 -5.41 7.20 -9.25
CA LEU A 130 -4.44 6.50 -8.43
C LEU A 130 -3.44 7.48 -7.77
N VAL A 131 -2.78 8.29 -8.60
CA VAL A 131 -1.72 9.22 -8.16
C VAL A 131 -2.31 10.39 -7.37
N GLY A 132 -3.41 10.99 -7.83
CA GLY A 132 -3.97 12.20 -7.24
C GLY A 132 -4.96 11.97 -6.09
N GLY A 133 -5.49 10.77 -5.93
CA GLY A 133 -6.54 10.48 -4.95
C GLY A 133 -6.24 9.28 -4.06
N VAL A 134 -6.12 8.09 -4.67
CA VAL A 134 -6.01 6.82 -3.93
C VAL A 134 -4.75 6.77 -3.06
N VAL A 135 -3.59 7.05 -3.65
CA VAL A 135 -2.29 6.98 -2.95
C VAL A 135 -2.21 7.99 -1.80
N PRO A 136 -2.49 9.30 -2.00
CA PRO A 136 -2.47 10.27 -0.90
C PRO A 136 -3.44 9.91 0.24
N ALA A 137 -4.65 9.45 -0.09
CA ALA A 137 -5.63 9.04 0.91
C ALA A 137 -5.17 7.81 1.71
N ALA A 138 -4.54 6.83 1.05
CA ALA A 138 -4.02 5.64 1.71
C ALA A 138 -2.82 5.94 2.62
N VAL A 139 -1.92 6.82 2.19
CA VAL A 139 -0.81 7.32 3.01
C VAL A 139 -1.35 8.04 4.25
N LYS A 140 -2.33 8.92 4.08
CA LYS A 140 -2.95 9.67 5.17
C LYS A 140 -3.51 8.74 6.25
N LEU A 141 -4.16 7.64 5.87
CA LEU A 141 -4.71 6.68 6.82
C LEU A 141 -3.65 6.13 7.79
N HIS A 142 -2.44 5.89 7.32
CA HIS A 142 -1.32 5.41 8.14
C HIS A 142 -0.61 6.53 8.88
N ALA A 143 -0.31 7.64 8.20
CA ALA A 143 0.41 8.78 8.78
C ALA A 143 -0.29 9.39 9.99
N GLU A 144 -1.63 9.37 10.01
CA GLU A 144 -2.43 9.87 11.14
C GLU A 144 -2.50 8.92 12.34
N ARG A 145 -2.10 7.65 12.18
CA ARG A 145 -2.29 6.60 13.19
C ARG A 145 -0.99 6.04 13.75
N LEU A 146 0.08 6.11 12.97
CA LEU A 146 1.37 5.51 13.32
C LEU A 146 2.32 6.60 13.82
N LEU A 147 2.77 6.43 15.05
CA LEU A 147 3.91 7.17 15.58
C LEU A 147 5.19 6.36 15.33
N VAL A 148 6.27 7.06 15.04
CA VAL A 148 7.63 6.50 14.94
C VAL A 148 8.59 7.40 15.71
N ARG A 149 9.83 6.94 15.91
CA ARG A 149 10.96 7.83 16.22
C ARG A 149 11.50 8.39 14.91
N PRO A 150 11.31 9.67 14.57
CA PRO A 150 11.71 10.18 13.26
C PRO A 150 13.20 10.00 12.98
N LEU A 151 13.52 9.82 11.69
CA LEU A 151 14.89 9.88 11.20
C LEU A 151 15.37 11.34 11.20
N GLU A 152 16.63 11.54 11.56
CA GLU A 152 17.32 12.81 11.44
C GLU A 152 17.94 12.94 10.04
N GLY A 153 17.70 14.09 9.41
CA GLY A 153 18.18 14.36 8.06
C GLY A 153 17.40 13.62 6.96
N PRO A 154 17.89 13.70 5.71
CA PRO A 154 17.24 13.09 4.55
C PRO A 154 17.41 11.57 4.55
N LEU A 155 16.34 10.82 4.25
CA LEU A 155 16.41 9.38 4.06
C LEU A 155 17.10 9.06 2.73
N LYS A 156 18.27 8.42 2.78
CA LYS A 156 18.92 7.85 1.60
C LYS A 156 18.41 6.45 1.32
N VAL A 157 18.06 6.21 0.06
CA VAL A 157 17.57 4.91 -0.41
C VAL A 157 18.77 4.08 -0.86
N PRO A 158 18.98 2.88 -0.29
CA PRO A 158 20.15 2.07 -0.62
C PRO A 158 20.08 1.54 -2.06
N ALA A 159 21.21 1.00 -2.53
CA ALA A 159 21.23 0.23 -3.76
C ALA A 159 20.48 -1.09 -3.60
N PHE A 160 19.70 -1.47 -4.61
CA PHE A 160 19.02 -2.76 -4.68
C PHE A 160 19.64 -3.60 -5.79
N ALA A 161 19.78 -4.91 -5.54
CA ALA A 161 20.31 -5.82 -6.54
C ALA A 161 19.39 -5.91 -7.76
N ALA A 162 19.96 -5.97 -8.96
CA ALA A 162 19.19 -6.01 -10.21
C ALA A 162 18.29 -7.26 -10.34
N ASP A 163 18.63 -8.35 -9.64
CA ASP A 163 17.88 -9.60 -9.56
C ASP A 163 16.89 -9.65 -8.36
N SER A 164 16.59 -8.51 -7.74
CA SER A 164 15.60 -8.38 -6.67
C SER A 164 14.32 -7.70 -7.14
N VAL A 165 13.20 -7.96 -6.44
CA VAL A 165 11.91 -7.28 -6.66
C VAL A 165 12.08 -5.77 -6.50
N CYS A 166 12.78 -5.33 -5.44
CA CYS A 166 13.05 -3.92 -5.18
C CYS A 166 13.93 -3.27 -6.25
N GLY A 167 14.83 -4.02 -6.88
CA GLY A 167 15.64 -3.57 -8.00
C GLY A 167 14.86 -3.27 -9.28
N GLN A 168 13.60 -3.74 -9.38
CA GLN A 168 12.76 -3.48 -10.56
C GLN A 168 12.09 -2.09 -10.53
N PHE A 169 12.04 -1.44 -9.36
CA PHE A 169 11.40 -0.14 -9.20
C PHE A 169 12.30 1.00 -9.66
N THR A 170 11.68 2.03 -10.25
CA THR A 170 12.39 3.24 -10.64
C THR A 170 12.63 4.13 -9.42
N VAL A 171 13.88 4.09 -8.93
CA VAL A 171 14.37 4.94 -7.83
C VAL A 171 15.09 6.16 -8.42
N PRO A 172 14.58 7.40 -8.22
CA PRO A 172 15.26 8.62 -8.64
C PRO A 172 16.68 8.69 -8.11
N THR A 173 17.64 9.14 -8.93
CA THR A 173 19.04 9.30 -8.52
C THR A 173 19.17 10.19 -7.28
N ALA A 174 18.33 11.23 -7.17
CA ALA A 174 18.31 12.11 -6.00
C ALA A 174 17.98 11.39 -4.69
N HIS A 175 17.13 10.35 -4.71
CA HIS A 175 16.79 9.58 -3.51
C HIS A 175 17.97 8.76 -2.99
N ARG A 176 18.95 8.43 -3.86
CA ARG A 176 20.18 7.74 -3.47
C ARG A 176 21.29 8.71 -3.05
N THR A 177 21.39 9.86 -3.71
CA THR A 177 22.49 10.80 -3.49
C THR A 177 22.19 11.81 -2.38
N LYS A 178 21.21 12.68 -2.60
CA LYS A 178 20.77 13.71 -1.63
C LYS A 178 19.90 13.11 -0.53
N GLY A 179 19.12 12.08 -0.87
CA GLY A 179 18.10 11.53 0.00
C GLY A 179 16.77 12.27 -0.12
N VAL A 180 15.77 11.78 0.59
CA VAL A 180 14.42 12.34 0.65
C VAL A 180 14.26 13.09 1.98
N ASP A 181 14.09 14.41 1.89
CA ASP A 181 13.93 15.26 3.06
C ASP A 181 12.65 14.93 3.82
N SER A 182 12.73 15.06 5.15
CA SER A 182 11.57 14.91 6.04
C SER A 182 10.79 13.61 5.83
N ALA A 183 11.49 12.50 5.56
CA ALA A 183 10.89 11.19 5.36
C ALA A 183 11.41 10.18 6.37
N ASP A 184 10.49 9.39 6.91
CA ASP A 184 10.73 8.24 7.77
C ASP A 184 10.54 6.91 7.04
N MET A 185 9.89 6.99 5.88
CA MET A 185 9.53 5.90 5.00
C MET A 185 9.45 6.46 3.58
N VAL A 186 10.04 5.79 2.59
CA VAL A 186 9.78 6.06 1.16
C VAL A 186 9.09 4.86 0.54
N LEU A 187 7.93 5.09 -0.09
CA LEU A 187 7.18 4.10 -0.83
C LEU A 187 7.35 4.29 -2.34
N TYR A 188 7.64 3.22 -3.06
CA TYR A 188 7.64 3.19 -4.52
C TYR A 188 6.39 2.49 -5.02
N PHE A 189 5.51 3.25 -5.69
CA PHE A 189 4.25 2.76 -6.22
C PHE A 189 4.33 2.42 -7.71
N ALA A 190 3.80 1.26 -8.05
CA ALA A 190 3.63 0.78 -9.41
C ALA A 190 2.22 0.22 -9.62
N ALA A 191 1.90 -0.04 -10.90
CA ALA A 191 0.69 -0.70 -11.35
C ALA A 191 1.00 -1.62 -12.54
N ALA A 192 2.10 -2.35 -12.40
CA ALA A 192 2.51 -3.37 -13.37
C ALA A 192 1.58 -4.59 -13.28
N PRO A 193 1.53 -5.43 -14.33
CA PRO A 193 0.90 -6.74 -14.25
C PRO A 193 1.45 -7.58 -13.10
N GLY A 194 0.74 -8.65 -12.75
CA GLY A 194 1.20 -9.58 -11.70
C GLY A 194 0.57 -9.34 -10.32
N GLY A 195 -0.59 -8.70 -10.28
CA GLY A 195 -1.46 -8.69 -9.11
C GLY A 195 -1.16 -7.60 -8.09
N VAL A 196 -1.71 -7.77 -6.88
CA VAL A 196 -1.63 -6.80 -5.79
C VAL A 196 -0.73 -7.33 -4.69
N TRP A 197 0.32 -6.58 -4.39
CA TRP A 197 1.28 -6.94 -3.36
C TRP A 197 2.12 -5.74 -2.93
N ALA A 198 2.75 -5.88 -1.77
CA ALA A 198 3.73 -4.96 -1.24
C ALA A 198 4.72 -5.68 -0.32
N LEU A 199 5.91 -5.08 -0.17
CA LEU A 199 6.96 -5.61 0.70
C LEU A 199 7.94 -4.51 1.13
N PRO A 200 8.59 -4.67 2.30
CA PRO A 200 9.70 -3.83 2.69
C PRO A 200 10.93 -4.10 1.81
N CYS A 201 11.55 -3.04 1.30
CA CYS A 201 12.76 -3.09 0.50
C CYS A 201 14.03 -2.73 1.27
N ALA A 202 13.90 -1.92 2.32
CA ALA A 202 14.98 -1.65 3.25
C ALA A 202 14.44 -1.50 4.68
N THR A 203 15.21 -2.01 5.65
CA THR A 203 14.92 -1.90 7.09
C THR A 203 16.12 -1.33 7.83
N LEU A 204 15.88 -0.78 9.02
CA LEU A 204 16.94 -0.58 10.01
C LEU A 204 17.34 -1.92 10.66
N GLU A 205 18.43 -1.92 11.43
CA GLU A 205 18.88 -3.10 12.20
C GLU A 205 17.85 -3.60 13.22
N ASP A 206 17.02 -2.71 13.76
CA ASP A 206 15.92 -3.06 14.66
C ASP A 206 14.70 -3.68 13.94
N GLY A 207 14.80 -3.85 12.61
CA GLY A 207 13.76 -4.42 11.76
C GLY A 207 12.76 -3.39 11.21
N ARG A 208 12.82 -2.13 11.63
CA ARG A 208 11.88 -1.10 11.16
C ARG A 208 12.02 -0.85 9.65
N PRO A 209 10.97 -1.01 8.85
CA PRO A 209 11.01 -0.65 7.43
C PRO A 209 11.15 0.86 7.21
N ILE A 210 12.00 1.22 6.24
CA ILE A 210 12.28 2.61 5.84
C ILE A 210 12.12 2.83 4.33
N VAL A 211 12.12 1.76 3.54
CA VAL A 211 11.78 1.79 2.11
C VAL A 211 10.86 0.62 1.81
N GLY A 212 9.80 0.86 1.04
CA GLY A 212 8.85 -0.18 0.63
C GLY A 212 8.45 -0.07 -0.83
N ALA A 213 8.06 -1.20 -1.39
CA ALA A 213 7.51 -1.33 -2.74
C ALA A 213 6.02 -1.70 -2.66
N VAL A 214 5.20 -1.10 -3.52
CA VAL A 214 3.75 -1.37 -3.61
C VAL A 214 3.37 -1.49 -5.08
N ASN A 215 2.76 -2.61 -5.45
CA ASN A 215 2.15 -2.80 -6.77
C ASN A 215 0.63 -2.96 -6.63
N LEU A 216 -0.13 -2.06 -7.25
CA LEU A 216 -1.59 -2.15 -7.29
C LEU A 216 -2.05 -2.52 -8.70
N ALA A 217 -2.64 -3.70 -8.84
CA ALA A 217 -3.29 -4.14 -10.06
C ALA A 217 -4.35 -3.12 -10.51
N PRO A 218 -4.33 -2.65 -11.77
CA PRO A 218 -5.30 -1.69 -12.31
C PRO A 218 -6.76 -2.14 -12.21
N ALA A 219 -7.02 -3.45 -12.27
CA ALA A 219 -8.33 -4.06 -12.04
C ALA A 219 -8.92 -3.76 -10.65
N ASN A 220 -8.17 -3.17 -9.72
CA ASN A 220 -8.70 -2.85 -8.39
C ASN A 220 -9.01 -1.36 -8.22
N LEU A 221 -8.89 -0.57 -9.30
CA LEU A 221 -9.08 0.89 -9.29
C LEU A 221 -10.50 1.35 -9.65
N PHE A 222 -11.49 0.45 -9.71
CA PHE A 222 -12.85 0.77 -10.17
C PHE A 222 -13.67 1.65 -9.22
N HIS A 223 -13.35 1.64 -7.91
CA HIS A 223 -14.03 2.46 -6.91
C HIS A 223 -13.01 3.13 -5.98
N GLY A 224 -12.96 4.46 -5.97
CA GLY A 224 -11.95 5.22 -5.23
C GLY A 224 -11.83 4.82 -3.75
N ARG A 225 -12.95 4.66 -3.02
CA ARG A 225 -12.92 4.25 -1.60
C ARG A 225 -12.36 2.84 -1.40
N LEU A 226 -12.73 1.90 -2.27
CA LEU A 226 -12.22 0.53 -2.21
C LEU A 226 -10.73 0.51 -2.55
N ALA A 227 -10.35 1.17 -3.64
CA ALA A 227 -8.96 1.30 -4.05
C ALA A 227 -8.09 1.93 -2.95
N THR A 228 -8.58 2.95 -2.23
CA THR A 228 -7.87 3.53 -1.07
C THR A 228 -7.68 2.52 0.05
N ARG A 229 -8.67 1.68 0.35
CA ARG A 229 -8.54 0.64 1.39
C ARG A 229 -7.58 -0.47 0.99
N ILE A 230 -7.61 -0.89 -0.27
CA ILE A 230 -6.66 -1.84 -0.85
C ILE A 230 -5.25 -1.27 -0.79
N ALA A 231 -5.06 -0.04 -1.27
CA ALA A 231 -3.78 0.66 -1.18
C ALA A 231 -3.28 0.78 0.26
N ALA A 232 -4.16 1.13 1.21
CA ALA A 232 -3.79 1.19 2.62
C ALA A 232 -3.40 -0.19 3.17
N HIS A 233 -4.11 -1.25 2.81
CA HIS A 233 -3.72 -2.61 3.18
C HIS A 233 -2.32 -2.96 2.67
N GLU A 234 -2.02 -2.69 1.40
CA GLU A 234 -0.69 -2.96 0.85
C GLU A 234 0.41 -2.07 1.46
N ILE A 235 0.12 -0.80 1.76
CA ILE A 235 1.05 0.05 2.52
C ILE A 235 1.35 -0.56 3.88
N ALA A 236 0.38 -1.21 4.55
CA ALA A 236 0.64 -1.89 5.81
C ALA A 236 1.66 -3.01 5.65
N HIS A 237 1.56 -3.83 4.59
CA HIS A 237 2.56 -4.84 4.29
C HIS A 237 3.96 -4.23 4.07
N ALA A 238 4.06 -3.13 3.31
CA ALA A 238 5.33 -2.41 3.14
C ALA A 238 5.89 -1.86 4.47
N LEU A 239 5.02 -1.44 5.40
CA LEU A 239 5.34 -0.99 6.75
C LEU A 239 5.71 -2.14 7.71
N GLY A 240 5.72 -3.39 7.25
CA GLY A 240 6.13 -4.55 8.05
C GLY A 240 4.98 -5.32 8.70
N PHE A 241 3.72 -4.99 8.41
CA PHE A 241 2.58 -5.82 8.83
C PHE A 241 2.50 -7.07 7.95
N SER A 242 3.37 -8.05 8.18
CA SER A 242 3.31 -9.36 7.51
C SER A 242 3.38 -10.50 8.52
N TYR A 243 2.91 -11.67 8.11
CA TYR A 243 2.97 -12.86 8.96
C TYR A 243 4.39 -13.17 9.42
N GLN A 244 5.38 -13.06 8.52
CA GLN A 244 6.78 -13.35 8.82
C GLN A 244 7.34 -12.41 9.88
N GLN A 245 7.00 -11.12 9.82
CA GLN A 245 7.41 -10.15 10.85
C GLN A 245 6.70 -10.43 12.17
N MET A 246 5.39 -10.69 12.15
CA MET A 246 4.66 -11.06 13.35
C MET A 246 5.25 -12.32 14.01
N ALA A 247 5.65 -13.32 13.23
CA ALA A 247 6.33 -14.51 13.72
C ALA A 247 7.72 -14.21 14.29
N ALA A 248 8.55 -13.42 13.59
CA ALA A 248 9.88 -13.03 14.05
C ALA A 248 9.85 -12.28 15.39
N HIS A 249 8.83 -11.46 15.61
CA HIS A 249 8.60 -10.73 16.85
C HIS A 249 7.77 -11.49 17.90
N ARG A 250 7.51 -12.80 17.69
CA ARG A 250 6.76 -13.67 18.62
C ARG A 250 5.35 -13.18 18.94
N MET A 251 4.69 -12.55 17.96
CA MET A 251 3.32 -12.04 18.05
C MET A 251 2.26 -13.03 17.52
N VAL A 252 2.66 -14.23 17.11
CA VAL A 252 1.75 -15.30 16.65
C VAL A 252 1.83 -16.50 17.58
N ARG A 253 0.71 -17.21 17.73
CA ARG A 253 0.66 -18.52 18.38
C ARG A 253 -0.15 -19.48 17.54
N ASN A 254 0.23 -20.75 17.54
CA ASN A 254 -0.63 -21.81 17.02
C ASN A 254 -1.76 -22.03 18.02
N VAL A 255 -3.00 -22.01 17.53
CA VAL A 255 -4.17 -22.42 18.31
C VAL A 255 -4.46 -23.85 17.89
N THR A 256 -4.09 -24.79 18.77
CA THR A 256 -4.45 -26.21 18.69
C THR A 256 -5.69 -26.48 19.50
#